data_AF-A0A9C8Q310-F1
#
_entry.id   AF-A0A9C8Q310-F1
#
_cell.length_a   1.000
_cell.length_b   1.000
_cell.length_c   1.000
_cell.angle_alpha   90.00
_cell.angle_beta   90.00
_cell.angle_gamma   90.00
#
_symmetry.space_group_name_H-M   'P 1'
#
loop_
_entity.id
_entity.type
_entity.pdbx_description
1 polymer ?
#
loop_
_entity_poly.entity_id
_entity_poly.type
_entity_poly.pdbx_seq_one_letter_code
_entity_poly.pdbx_strand_id
1 'polypeptide(L)'
;MNVLYNKPNMDDLATEAVGLGRQVADRAKALHLGDNAKDVAFVSRCFARMRERQPFNDADEGGFVAVLDILERNIASETLGSEEQFQETGYDDLGPRGEFRETPVYSDRGKQLIELQFLFQHFLDSRNCVLDHIAAHRCLLDIMSS
;
A
#
# COMPACT_ATOMS: atom_id res chain seq x y z
N MET A 1 -6.44 -15.40 -27.39
CA MET A 1 -6.97 -14.06 -27.06
C MET A 1 -5.80 -13.26 -26.50
N ASN A 2 -5.08 -12.54 -27.34
CA ASN A 2 -3.93 -11.75 -26.91
C ASN A 2 -4.48 -10.49 -26.22
N VAL A 3 -4.48 -10.50 -24.89
CA VAL A 3 -4.61 -9.28 -24.12
C VAL A 3 -3.33 -8.51 -24.39
N LEU A 4 -3.40 -7.55 -25.31
CA LEU A 4 -2.36 -6.55 -25.46
C LEU A 4 -2.31 -5.81 -24.13
N TYR A 5 -1.32 -6.15 -23.31
CA TYR A 5 -0.94 -5.39 -22.13
C TYR A 5 -0.60 -3.98 -22.63
N ASN A 6 -1.58 -3.08 -22.60
CA ASN A 6 -1.32 -1.67 -22.83
C ASN A 6 -0.55 -1.21 -21.59
N LYS A 7 0.76 -1.00 -21.73
CA LYS A 7 1.56 -0.42 -20.66
C LYS A 7 0.86 0.89 -20.26
N PRO A 8 0.46 1.06 -18.99
CA PRO A 8 -0.22 2.27 -18.58
C PRO A 8 0.67 3.47 -18.91
N ASN A 9 0.10 4.48 -19.55
CA ASN A 9 0.83 5.69 -19.85
C ASN A 9 1.12 6.43 -18.53
N MET A 10 2.16 7.28 -18.48
CA MET A 10 2.55 8.02 -17.28
C MET A 10 1.38 8.80 -16.67
N ASP A 11 0.49 9.35 -17.52
CA ASP A 11 -0.71 10.06 -17.07
C ASP A 11 -1.72 9.14 -16.36
N ASP A 12 -1.85 7.89 -16.81
CA ASP A 12 -2.71 6.89 -16.18
C ASP A 12 -2.16 6.51 -14.80
N LEU A 13 -0.85 6.25 -14.72
CA LEU A 13 -0.16 5.95 -13.46
C LEU A 13 -0.26 7.11 -12.47
N ALA A 14 -0.07 8.35 -12.94
CA ALA A 14 -0.17 9.52 -12.09
C ALA A 14 -1.59 9.73 -11.57
N THR A 15 -2.59 9.52 -12.43
CA THR A 15 -4.01 9.60 -12.07
C THR A 15 -4.37 8.52 -11.04
N GLU A 16 -3.87 7.30 -11.24
CA GLU A 16 -4.04 6.18 -10.32
C GLU A 16 -3.41 6.48 -8.95
N ALA A 17 -2.14 6.89 -8.90
CA ALA A 17 -1.46 7.23 -7.66
C ALA A 17 -2.18 8.34 -6.87
N VAL A 18 -2.68 9.37 -7.56
CA VAL A 18 -3.51 10.42 -6.93
C VAL A 18 -4.82 9.84 -6.38
N GLY A 19 -5.48 8.96 -7.14
CA GLY A 19 -6.70 8.29 -6.72
C GLY A 19 -6.51 7.39 -5.50
N LEU A 20 -5.47 6.57 -5.51
CA LEU A 20 -5.10 5.66 -4.43
C LEU A 20 -4.72 6.45 -3.17
N GLY A 21 -3.89 7.50 -3.29
CA GLY A 21 -3.48 8.31 -2.15
C GLY A 21 -4.66 8.96 -1.42
N ARG A 22 -5.68 9.40 -2.17
CA ARG A 22 -6.93 9.91 -1.56
C ARG A 22 -7.70 8.82 -0.81
N GLN A 23 -7.84 7.64 -1.41
CA GLN A 23 -8.52 6.51 -0.78
C GLN A 23 -7.80 6.06 0.50
N VAL A 24 -6.46 6.01 0.49
CA VAL A 24 -5.64 5.74 1.67
C VAL A 24 -5.93 6.77 2.77
N ALA A 25 -5.89 8.06 2.44
CA ALA A 25 -6.12 9.13 3.41
C ALA A 25 -7.52 9.06 4.04
N ASP A 26 -8.55 8.85 3.21
CA ASP A 26 -9.95 8.76 3.67
C ASP A 26 -10.17 7.53 4.55
N ARG A 27 -9.63 6.37 4.14
CA ARG A 27 -9.78 5.11 4.87
C ARG A 27 -8.99 5.08 6.19
N ALA A 28 -7.77 5.61 6.19
CA ALA A 28 -6.97 5.75 7.42
C ALA A 28 -7.65 6.67 8.44
N LYS A 29 -8.30 7.75 7.98
CA LYS A 29 -9.09 8.62 8.83
C LYS A 29 -10.31 7.90 9.41
N ALA A 30 -11.04 7.15 8.58
CA ALA A 30 -12.23 6.41 9.01
C ALA A 30 -11.90 5.33 10.05
N LEU A 31 -10.72 4.70 9.95
CA LEU A 31 -10.26 3.65 10.86
C LEU A 31 -9.57 4.18 12.13
N HIS A 32 -9.46 5.50 12.27
CA HIS A 32 -8.67 6.15 13.33
C HIS A 32 -7.28 5.52 13.45
N LEU A 33 -6.55 5.44 12.33
CA LEU A 33 -5.24 4.80 12.31
C LEU A 33 -4.26 5.46 13.31
N GLY A 34 -3.79 4.67 14.27
CA GLY A 34 -2.88 5.09 15.34
C GLY A 34 -3.36 4.64 16.72
N ASP A 35 -2.42 4.34 17.62
CA ASP A 35 -2.73 3.82 18.97
C ASP A 35 -3.16 4.94 19.93
N ASN A 36 -2.83 6.18 19.60
CA ASN A 36 -3.07 7.36 20.42
C ASN A 36 -3.30 8.62 19.57
N ALA A 37 -3.71 9.71 20.22
CA ALA A 37 -3.98 10.98 19.55
C ALA A 37 -2.77 11.57 18.81
N LYS A 38 -1.54 11.32 19.28
CA LYS A 38 -0.31 11.80 18.63
C LYS A 38 -0.09 11.05 17.32
N ASP A 39 -0.29 9.74 17.31
CA ASP A 39 -0.15 8.91 16.11
C ASP A 39 -1.23 9.26 15.08
N VAL A 40 -2.48 9.39 15.51
CA VAL A 40 -3.59 9.82 14.63
C VAL A 40 -3.30 11.19 14.00
N ALA A 41 -2.79 12.14 14.79
CA ALA A 41 -2.40 13.46 14.28
C ALA A 41 -1.19 13.39 13.34
N PHE A 42 -0.23 12.50 13.61
CA PHE A 42 0.92 12.27 12.74
C PHE A 42 0.49 11.69 11.39
N VAL A 43 -0.27 10.59 11.38
CA VAL A 43 -0.83 9.96 10.17
C VAL A 43 -1.63 10.99 9.35
N SER A 44 -2.48 11.78 10.02
CA SER A 44 -3.27 12.81 9.35
C SER A 44 -2.42 13.87 8.66
N ARG A 45 -1.27 14.25 9.24
CA ARG A 45 -0.32 15.18 8.62
C ARG A 45 0.39 14.55 7.43
N CYS A 46 0.88 13.32 7.56
CA CYS A 46 1.53 12.60 6.46
C CYS A 46 0.60 12.45 5.25
N PHE A 47 -0.71 12.27 5.50
CA PHE A 47 -1.69 12.04 4.45
C PHE A 47 -2.36 13.31 3.92
N ALA A 48 -2.07 14.49 4.50
CA ALA A 48 -2.70 15.75 4.11
C ALA A 48 -2.45 16.09 2.63
N ARG A 49 -1.23 15.91 2.14
CA ARG A 49 -0.84 16.19 0.75
C ARG A 49 -1.47 15.23 -0.24
N MET A 50 -1.61 13.96 0.11
CA MET A 50 -2.33 12.99 -0.72
C MET A 50 -3.79 13.38 -0.92
N ARG A 51 -4.46 13.84 0.15
CA ARG A 51 -5.83 14.37 0.06
C ARG A 51 -5.93 15.59 -0.86
N GLU A 52 -4.88 16.40 -0.90
CA GLU A 52 -4.76 17.61 -1.72
C GLU A 52 -4.25 17.33 -3.15
N ARG A 53 -4.16 16.05 -3.57
CA ARG A 53 -3.70 15.61 -4.89
C ARG A 53 -2.24 15.96 -5.18
N GLN A 54 -1.41 15.97 -4.15
CA GLN A 54 0.04 16.20 -4.25
C GLN A 54 0.85 15.01 -3.71
N PRO A 55 0.74 13.79 -4.29
CA PRO A 55 1.39 12.60 -3.74
C PRO A 55 2.89 12.47 -4.05
N PHE A 56 3.43 13.26 -4.99
CA PHE A 56 4.77 13.05 -5.56
C PHE A 56 5.88 13.89 -4.90
N ASN A 57 5.73 14.25 -3.62
CA ASN A 57 6.80 14.96 -2.90
C ASN A 57 7.73 13.95 -2.24
N ASP A 58 9.02 13.99 -2.60
CA ASP A 58 10.05 13.06 -2.08
C ASP A 58 10.27 13.23 -0.57
N ALA A 59 10.02 14.43 -0.02
CA ALA A 59 10.17 14.69 1.41
C ALA A 59 9.16 13.90 2.27
N ASP A 60 8.10 13.35 1.67
CA ASP A 60 7.07 12.60 2.36
C ASP A 60 7.47 11.13 2.61
N GLU A 61 8.54 10.63 1.99
CA GLU A 61 8.97 9.22 2.03
C GLU A 61 9.17 8.70 3.47
N GLY A 62 9.95 9.43 4.28
CA GLY A 62 10.18 9.06 5.67
C GLY A 62 8.90 9.06 6.51
N GLY A 63 7.92 9.89 6.14
CA GLY A 63 6.60 9.91 6.75
C GLY A 63 5.81 8.64 6.41
N PHE A 64 5.86 8.18 5.16
CA PHE A 64 5.16 6.97 4.74
C PHE A 64 5.70 5.71 5.40
N VAL A 65 7.03 5.59 5.54
CA VAL A 65 7.67 4.50 6.29
C VAL A 65 7.15 4.47 7.74
N ALA A 66 7.16 5.61 8.42
CA ALA A 66 6.66 5.68 9.79
C ALA A 66 5.16 5.35 9.92
N VAL A 67 4.36 5.63 8.87
CA VAL A 67 2.94 5.24 8.85
C VAL A 67 2.77 3.72 8.65
N LEU A 68 3.61 3.07 7.84
CA LEU A 68 3.62 1.61 7.73
C LEU A 68 3.92 0.97 9.10
N ASP A 69 4.90 1.48 9.84
CA ASP A 69 5.20 0.99 11.19
C ASP A 69 4.01 1.14 12.15
N ILE A 70 3.28 2.26 12.07
CA ILE A 70 2.06 2.48 12.87
C ILE A 70 0.99 1.45 12.49
N LEU A 71 0.83 1.20 11.18
CA LEU A 71 -0.16 0.29 10.64
C LEU A 71 0.11 -1.15 11.06
N GLU A 72 1.37 -1.60 10.98
CA GLU A 72 1.78 -2.93 11.44
C GLU A 72 1.52 -3.14 12.93
N ARG A 73 1.86 -2.15 13.78
CA ARG A 73 1.55 -2.21 15.21
C ARG A 73 0.05 -2.28 15.49
N ASN A 74 -0.73 -1.48 14.75
CA ASN A 74 -2.20 -1.49 14.87
C ASN A 74 -2.77 -2.85 14.45
N ILE A 75 -2.29 -3.44 13.34
CA ILE A 75 -2.72 -4.78 12.89
C ILE A 75 -2.37 -5.84 13.93
N ALA A 76 -1.15 -5.82 14.47
CA ALA A 76 -0.71 -6.76 15.50
C ALA A 76 -1.55 -6.66 16.78
N SER A 77 -1.99 -5.45 17.15
CA SER A 77 -2.88 -5.23 18.30
C SER A 77 -4.29 -5.79 18.10
N GLU A 78 -4.68 -6.06 16.87
CA GLU A 78 -6.01 -6.58 16.49
C GLU A 78 -6.00 -8.11 16.25
N THR A 79 -4.90 -8.79 16.55
CA THR A 79 -4.81 -10.25 16.51
C THR A 79 -5.50 -10.86 17.73
N LEU A 80 -6.53 -11.68 17.49
CA LEU A 80 -7.33 -12.35 18.51
C LEU A 80 -6.76 -13.72 18.91
N GLY A 81 -5.81 -14.23 18.14
CA GLY A 81 -5.21 -15.55 18.30
C GLY A 81 -4.78 -16.09 16.94
N SER A 82 -4.68 -17.41 16.85
CA SER A 82 -4.31 -18.12 15.64
C SER A 82 -5.20 -19.35 15.45
N GLU A 83 -5.36 -19.76 14.20
CA GLU A 83 -6.05 -20.99 13.83
C GLU A 83 -5.23 -21.77 12.80
N GLU A 84 -5.30 -23.10 12.84
CA GLU A 84 -4.70 -23.94 11.81
C GLU A 84 -5.59 -23.92 10.56
N GLN A 85 -5.05 -23.39 9.47
CA GLN A 85 -5.70 -23.40 8.16
C GLN A 85 -4.91 -24.28 7.20
N PHE A 86 -5.64 -25.11 6.44
CA PHE A 86 -5.05 -25.83 5.33
C PHE A 86 -4.74 -24.85 4.19
N GLN A 87 -3.45 -24.71 3.84
CA GLN A 87 -3.00 -23.97 2.67
C GLN A 87 -2.69 -24.95 1.55
N GLU A 88 -3.45 -24.86 0.47
CA GLU A 88 -3.18 -25.62 -0.75
C GLU A 88 -1.87 -25.13 -1.39
N THR A 89 -0.98 -26.06 -1.69
CA THR A 89 0.34 -25.80 -2.30
C THR A 89 0.48 -26.41 -3.69
N GLY A 90 -0.49 -27.23 -4.11
CA GLY A 90 -0.54 -27.83 -5.44
C GLY A 90 -1.61 -28.91 -5.55
N TYR A 91 -1.58 -29.65 -6.65
CA TYR A 91 -2.44 -30.81 -6.91
C TYR A 91 -1.59 -32.01 -7.33
N ASP A 92 -1.99 -33.20 -6.89
CA ASP A 92 -1.48 -34.47 -7.38
C ASP A 92 -2.62 -35.43 -7.78
N ASP A 93 -2.27 -36.66 -8.18
CA ASP A 93 -3.23 -37.68 -8.62
C ASP A 93 -4.24 -38.10 -7.53
N LEU A 94 -4.01 -37.70 -6.27
CA LEU A 94 -4.88 -37.96 -5.12
C LEU A 94 -5.70 -36.72 -4.70
N GLY A 95 -5.49 -35.56 -5.33
CA GLY A 95 -6.24 -34.33 -5.10
C GLY A 95 -5.35 -33.15 -4.68
N PRO A 96 -5.94 -32.13 -4.01
CA PRO A 96 -5.19 -30.96 -3.56
C PRO A 96 -4.18 -31.36 -2.48
N ARG A 97 -2.91 -31.02 -2.72
CA ARG A 97 -1.83 -31.10 -1.73
C ARG A 97 -1.73 -29.78 -0.98
N GLY A 98 -1.46 -29.85 0.30
CA GLY A 98 -1.27 -28.67 1.13
C GLY A 98 -0.66 -29.02 2.47
N GLU A 99 -0.43 -27.97 3.25
CA GLU A 99 0.02 -28.08 4.63
C GLU A 99 -0.86 -27.23 5.53
N PHE A 100 -1.05 -27.68 6.77
CA PHE A 100 -1.68 -26.86 7.78
C PHE A 100 -0.67 -25.83 8.26
N ARG A 101 -1.06 -24.55 8.22
CA ARG A 101 -0.28 -23.45 8.77
C ARG A 101 -1.09 -22.73 9.82
N GLU A 102 -0.40 -22.27 10.84
CA GLU A 102 -0.96 -21.38 11.84
C GLU A 102 -1.15 -19.99 11.21
N THR A 103 -2.41 -19.58 11.06
CA THR A 103 -2.80 -18.28 10.48
C THR A 103 -3.36 -17.38 11.59
N PRO A 104 -2.93 -16.12 11.70
CA PRO A 104 -3.51 -15.19 12.67
C PRO A 104 -4.98 -14.89 12.37
N VAL A 105 -5.81 -14.92 13.42
CA VAL A 105 -7.21 -14.48 13.35
C VAL A 105 -7.29 -13.04 13.81
N TYR A 106 -7.82 -12.16 12.95
CA TYR A 106 -7.94 -10.74 13.23
C TYR A 106 -9.37 -10.34 13.56
N SER A 107 -9.52 -9.29 14.37
CA SER A 107 -10.80 -8.59 14.53
C SER A 107 -11.27 -8.01 13.19
N ASP A 108 -12.53 -7.59 13.12
CA ASP A 108 -13.05 -6.93 11.91
C ASP A 108 -12.32 -5.61 11.60
N ARG A 109 -11.89 -4.87 12.63
CA ARG A 109 -11.01 -3.70 12.44
C ARG A 109 -9.64 -4.13 11.92
N GLY A 110 -9.06 -5.20 12.46
CA GLY A 110 -7.80 -5.77 11.99
C GLY A 110 -7.82 -6.13 10.50
N LYS A 111 -8.89 -6.78 10.03
CA LYS A 111 -9.10 -7.06 8.59
C LYS A 111 -9.15 -5.77 7.76
N GLN A 112 -9.87 -4.76 8.24
CA GLN A 112 -9.95 -3.46 7.55
C GLN A 112 -8.61 -2.72 7.49
N LEU A 113 -7.75 -2.88 8.52
CA LEU A 113 -6.39 -2.34 8.55
C LEU A 113 -5.46 -3.08 7.59
N ILE A 114 -5.59 -4.41 7.48
CA ILE A 114 -4.86 -5.20 6.48
C ILE A 114 -5.24 -4.77 5.06
N GLU A 115 -6.52 -4.56 4.78
CA GLU A 115 -6.96 -4.00 3.50
C GLU A 115 -6.40 -2.59 3.25
N LEU A 116 -6.31 -1.76 4.28
CA LEU A 116 -5.65 -0.45 4.20
C LEU A 116 -4.15 -0.58 3.90
N GLN A 117 -3.46 -1.57 4.47
CA GLN A 117 -2.05 -1.85 4.20
C GLN A 117 -1.83 -2.21 2.73
N PHE A 118 -2.64 -3.12 2.18
CA PHE A 118 -2.57 -3.46 0.76
C PHE A 118 -2.84 -2.26 -0.14
N LEU A 119 -3.86 -1.45 0.19
CA LEU A 119 -4.16 -0.23 -0.55
C LEU A 119 -3.01 0.79 -0.48
N PHE A 120 -2.38 0.93 0.68
CA PHE A 120 -1.28 1.86 0.88
C PHE A 120 -0.01 1.39 0.16
N GLN A 121 0.28 0.09 0.16
CA GLN A 121 1.37 -0.47 -0.62
C GLN A 121 1.16 -0.24 -2.13
N HIS A 122 -0.06 -0.48 -2.62
CA HIS A 122 -0.38 -0.22 -4.03
C HIS A 122 -0.22 1.26 -4.41
N PHE A 123 -0.60 2.17 -3.50
CA PHE A 123 -0.33 3.60 -3.67
C PHE A 123 1.18 3.88 -3.81
N LEU A 124 2.01 3.33 -2.91
CA LEU A 124 3.46 3.54 -2.92
C LEU A 124 4.09 3.01 -4.21
N ASP A 125 3.68 1.82 -4.64
CA ASP A 125 4.18 1.19 -5.87
C ASP A 125 3.83 2.06 -7.10
N SER A 126 2.59 2.53 -7.20
CA SER A 126 2.12 3.41 -8.28
C SER A 126 2.86 4.76 -8.26
N ARG A 127 3.02 5.37 -7.07
CA ARG A 127 3.78 6.61 -6.87
C ARG A 127 5.24 6.45 -7.31
N ASN A 128 5.90 5.38 -6.89
CA ASN A 128 7.31 5.16 -7.18
C ASN A 128 7.53 4.91 -8.68
N CYS A 129 6.64 4.19 -9.34
CA CYS A 129 6.66 4.06 -10.80
C CYS A 129 6.65 5.44 -11.50
N VAL A 130 5.81 6.37 -11.05
CA VAL A 130 5.74 7.74 -11.62
C VAL A 130 7.04 8.52 -11.36
N LEU A 131 7.56 8.47 -10.13
CA LEU A 131 8.80 9.16 -9.78
C LEU A 131 10.01 8.61 -10.57
N ASP A 132 10.09 7.29 -10.75
CA ASP A 132 11.12 6.64 -11.56
C ASP A 132 11.02 7.07 -13.03
N HIS A 133 9.81 7.17 -13.57
CA HIS A 133 9.59 7.69 -14.93
C HIS A 133 10.10 9.14 -15.08
N ILE A 134 9.81 10.01 -14.10
CA ILE A 134 10.29 11.40 -14.10
C ILE A 134 11.82 11.45 -14.00
N ALA A 135 12.41 10.66 -13.10
CA ALA A 135 13.85 10.59 -12.91
C ALA A 135 14.58 10.10 -14.17
N ALA A 136 14.05 9.06 -14.82
CA ALA A 136 14.58 8.54 -16.08
C ALA A 136 14.53 9.61 -17.19
N HIS A 137 13.42 10.35 -17.31
CA HIS A 137 13.29 11.40 -18.31
C HIS A 137 14.31 12.53 -18.09
N ARG A 138 14.52 12.98 -16.84
CA ARG A 138 15.52 13.99 -16.50
C ARG A 138 16.93 13.53 -16.87
N CYS A 139 17.29 12.30 -16.50
CA CYS A 139 18.61 11.73 -16.82
C CYS A 139 18.89 11.72 -18.33
N LEU A 140 17.89 11.33 -19.14
CA LEU A 140 18.02 11.34 -20.60
C LEU A 140 18.19 12.76 -21.16
N LEU A 141 17.45 13.74 -20.64
CA LEU A 141 17.59 15.14 -21.06
C LEU A 141 18.97 15.71 -20.72
N ASP A 142 19.52 15.37 -19.56
CA ASP A 142 20.86 15.80 -19.14
C ASP A 142 21.94 15.21 -20.06
N ILE A 143 21.81 13.93 -20.45
CA ILE A 143 22.71 13.27 -21.40
C ILE A 143 22.62 13.92 -22.79
N MET A 144 21.42 14.25 -23.26
CA MET A 144 21.22 14.86 -24.59
C MET A 144 21.65 16.33 -24.66
N SER A 145 21.73 17.01 -23.51
CA SER A 145 22.13 18.41 -23.39
C SER A 145 23.63 18.58 -23.09
N SER A 146 24.35 17.48 -22.87
CA SER A 146 25.81 17.41 -22.65
C SER A 146 26.55 17.10 -23.94
#